data_AF-A0A924PPU9-F1
#
_entry.id   AF-A0A924PPU9-F1
#
_cell.length_a   1.000
_cell.length_b   1.000
_cell.length_c   1.000
_cell.angle_alpha   90.00
_cell.angle_beta   90.00
_cell.angle_gamma   90.00
#
_symmetry.space_group_name_H-M   'P 1'
#
loop_
_entity.id
_entity.type
_entity.pdbx_description
1 polymer ?
#
loop_
_entity_poly.entity_id
_entity_poly.type
_entity_poly.pdbx_seq_one_letter_code
_entity_poly.pdbx_strand_id
1 'polypeptide(L)'
;MIKKALIILAISILTACLAKSVKEYQAPDGSKIKTVKCTSEQSKCFEKASSTSSDAGSYRVISSESHAGGLVADIIPGPITWYSMTYTCGPSDGKMPDFKFGGEHYSLPPPSPAPVVIKQKPTTTNCTTYGNSVTCNNY
;
A
#
# COMPACT_ATOMS: atom_id res chain seq x y z
N MET A 1 -12.85 59.73 -36.47
CA MET A 1 -12.94 59.02 -35.17
C MET A 1 -12.94 57.51 -35.44
N ILE A 2 -11.83 56.95 -35.94
CA ILE A 2 -10.72 56.33 -35.17
C ILE A 2 -11.17 55.14 -34.30
N LYS A 3 -11.25 53.97 -34.95
CA LYS A 3 -10.47 52.76 -34.62
C LYS A 3 -10.43 52.36 -33.12
N LYS A 4 -11.51 51.82 -32.56
CA LYS A 4 -11.46 51.04 -31.30
C LYS A 4 -12.49 49.89 -31.27
N ALA A 5 -12.65 49.18 -32.38
CA ALA A 5 -13.58 48.04 -32.48
C ALA A 5 -12.90 46.69 -32.76
N LEU A 6 -11.58 46.62 -32.65
CA LEU A 6 -10.81 45.37 -32.67
C LEU A 6 -9.94 45.35 -31.41
N ILE A 7 -9.63 44.16 -30.90
CA ILE A 7 -8.83 43.84 -29.69
C ILE A 7 -9.67 43.55 -28.43
N ILE A 8 -10.64 42.62 -28.49
CA ILE A 8 -11.01 41.77 -27.33
C ILE A 8 -11.50 40.41 -27.85
N LEU A 9 -10.67 39.66 -28.58
CA LEU A 9 -11.00 38.28 -28.96
C LEU A 9 -9.74 37.45 -29.27
N ALA A 10 -8.87 37.26 -28.28
CA ALA A 10 -7.73 36.34 -28.42
C ALA A 10 -7.06 35.98 -27.07
N ILE A 11 -7.82 35.61 -26.04
CA ILE A 11 -7.20 35.02 -24.82
C ILE A 11 -8.13 33.95 -24.27
N SER A 12 -8.21 32.78 -24.93
CA SER A 12 -9.01 31.70 -24.37
C SER A 12 -8.56 30.29 -24.73
N ILE A 13 -7.28 30.01 -24.99
CA ILE A 13 -6.84 28.60 -25.04
C ILE A 13 -5.36 28.45 -24.68
N LEU A 14 -5.03 28.46 -23.38
CA LEU A 14 -3.76 27.93 -22.88
C LEU A 14 -3.95 27.45 -21.44
N THR A 15 -4.77 26.43 -21.26
CA THR A 15 -4.67 25.52 -20.11
C THR A 15 -4.32 24.14 -20.64
N ALA A 16 -3.10 24.05 -21.18
CA ALA A 16 -2.45 22.77 -21.40
C ALA A 16 -2.36 22.06 -20.05
N CYS A 17 -3.05 20.93 -19.98
CA CYS A 17 -3.21 20.07 -18.83
C CYS A 17 -1.84 19.70 -18.24
N LEU A 18 -1.46 20.34 -17.12
CA LEU A 18 -0.42 19.83 -16.23
C LEU A 18 -0.75 18.36 -15.96
N ALA A 19 0.16 17.45 -16.31
CA ALA A 19 0.02 16.02 -16.12
C ALA A 19 -0.43 15.74 -14.67
N LYS A 20 -1.75 15.60 -14.48
CA LYS A 20 -2.33 15.42 -13.15
C LYS A 20 -1.83 14.08 -12.65
N SER A 21 -1.08 14.07 -11.55
CA SER A 21 -0.81 12.86 -10.75
C SER A 21 -2.09 12.32 -10.08
N VAL A 22 -3.25 12.58 -10.68
CA VAL A 22 -4.59 12.25 -10.22
C VAL A 22 -5.16 11.29 -11.25
N LYS A 23 -5.36 10.04 -10.85
CA LYS A 23 -6.11 9.07 -11.67
C LYS A 23 -7.60 9.32 -11.45
N GLU A 24 -8.38 9.44 -12.51
CA GLU A 24 -9.83 9.62 -12.45
C GLU A 24 -10.52 8.45 -13.16
N TYR A 25 -11.57 7.90 -12.55
CA TYR A 25 -12.42 6.88 -13.15
C TYR A 25 -13.87 7.05 -12.69
N GLN A 26 -14.81 6.47 -13.44
CA GLN A 26 -16.22 6.49 -13.09
C GLN A 26 -16.57 5.22 -12.30
N ALA A 27 -17.19 5.39 -11.14
CA ALA A 27 -17.68 4.28 -10.32
C ALA A 27 -19.04 3.75 -10.86
N PRO A 28 -19.46 2.53 -10.46
CA PRO A 28 -20.71 1.91 -10.93
C PRO A 28 -21.98 2.72 -10.63
N ASP A 29 -21.94 3.59 -9.63
CA ASP A 29 -23.02 4.52 -9.26
C ASP A 29 -23.04 5.81 -10.13
N GLY A 30 -22.12 5.92 -11.10
CA GLY A 30 -21.95 7.09 -11.96
C GLY A 30 -21.07 8.19 -11.36
N SER A 31 -20.65 8.06 -10.11
CA SER A 31 -19.82 9.03 -9.41
C SER A 31 -18.40 9.06 -9.98
N LYS A 32 -17.78 10.24 -10.03
CA LYS A 32 -16.38 10.40 -10.43
C LYS A 32 -15.48 10.19 -9.22
N ILE A 33 -14.59 9.22 -9.32
CA ILE A 33 -13.62 8.89 -8.29
C ILE A 33 -12.24 9.35 -8.75
N LYS A 34 -11.53 10.02 -7.85
CA LYS A 34 -10.19 10.55 -8.06
C LYS A 34 -9.23 9.91 -7.06
N THR A 35 -8.06 9.50 -7.52
CA THR A 35 -7.00 8.95 -6.69
C THR A 35 -5.73 9.78 -6.86
N VAL A 36 -5.22 10.32 -5.75
CA VAL A 36 -3.97 11.08 -5.68
C VAL A 36 -2.88 10.27 -4.99
N LYS A 37 -1.65 10.44 -5.47
CA LYS A 37 -0.44 9.97 -4.77
C LYS A 37 0.40 11.16 -4.30
N CYS A 38 0.91 11.06 -3.07
CA CYS A 38 1.67 12.12 -2.40
C CYS A 38 2.90 11.53 -1.72
N THR A 39 4.06 12.16 -1.87
CA THR A 39 5.29 11.72 -1.23
C THR A 39 5.51 12.45 0.09
N SER A 40 6.05 11.72 1.07
CA SER A 40 6.52 12.21 2.39
C SER A 40 5.47 12.76 3.35
N GLU A 41 4.40 13.42 2.87
CA GLU A 41 3.42 14.11 3.74
C GLU A 41 1.97 13.90 3.29
N GLN A 42 1.08 13.69 4.27
CA GLN A 42 -0.37 13.54 4.08
C GLN A 42 -1.05 14.86 3.68
N SER A 43 -0.55 16.00 4.18
CA SER A 43 -1.07 17.35 3.89
C SER A 43 -1.15 17.64 2.39
N LYS A 44 -0.15 17.19 1.63
CA LYS A 44 -0.10 17.33 0.18
C LYS A 44 -1.22 16.58 -0.53
N CYS A 45 -1.74 15.51 0.06
CA CYS A 45 -2.92 14.81 -0.47
C CYS A 45 -4.19 15.61 -0.25
N PHE A 46 -4.34 16.24 0.90
CA PHE A 46 -5.47 17.13 1.17
C PHE A 46 -5.48 18.34 0.24
N GLU A 47 -4.33 18.96 0.03
CA GLU A 47 -4.18 20.12 -0.87
C GLU A 47 -4.47 19.75 -2.34
N LYS A 48 -3.99 18.58 -2.79
CA LYS A 48 -4.31 18.08 -4.14
C LYS A 48 -5.79 17.76 -4.29
N ALA A 49 -6.42 17.19 -3.27
CA ALA A 49 -7.84 16.84 -3.34
C ALA A 49 -8.75 18.07 -3.32
N SER A 50 -8.45 19.07 -2.48
CA SER A 50 -9.19 20.33 -2.46
C SER A 50 -9.02 21.10 -3.77
N SER A 51 -7.78 21.22 -4.28
CA SER A 51 -7.51 21.93 -5.55
C SER A 51 -8.10 21.26 -6.79
N THR A 52 -8.30 19.93 -6.76
CA THR A 52 -8.89 19.19 -7.89
C THR A 52 -10.41 19.11 -7.81
N SER A 53 -11.01 19.58 -6.72
CA SER A 53 -12.47 19.56 -6.49
C SER A 53 -13.09 20.91 -6.83
N SER A 54 -14.06 20.89 -7.75
CA SER A 54 -14.70 22.10 -8.28
C SER A 54 -15.66 22.76 -7.30
N ASP A 55 -16.16 22.02 -6.31
CA ASP A 55 -17.22 22.43 -5.38
C ASP A 55 -16.64 23.12 -4.13
N ALA A 56 -16.01 24.29 -4.32
CA ALA A 56 -15.35 25.06 -3.25
C ALA A 56 -14.26 24.27 -2.49
N GLY A 57 -13.68 23.25 -3.14
CA GLY A 57 -12.67 22.38 -2.52
C GLY A 57 -13.24 21.32 -1.58
N SER A 58 -14.56 21.11 -1.54
CA SER A 58 -15.19 20.06 -0.76
C SER A 58 -15.07 18.70 -1.45
N TYR A 59 -14.66 17.69 -0.68
CA TYR A 59 -14.56 16.31 -1.14
C TYR A 59 -14.82 15.34 0.02
N ARG A 60 -15.20 14.12 -0.36
CA ARG A 60 -15.32 12.98 0.56
C ARG A 60 -14.24 11.97 0.27
N VAL A 61 -13.46 11.62 1.30
CA VAL A 61 -12.43 10.58 1.19
C VAL A 61 -13.11 9.21 1.27
N ILE A 62 -12.79 8.34 0.31
CA ILE A 62 -13.33 6.98 0.21
C ILE A 62 -12.32 5.98 0.78
N SER A 63 -11.04 6.16 0.47
CA SER A 63 -9.94 5.34 1.00
C SER A 63 -8.66 6.17 1.12
N SER A 64 -7.83 5.82 2.09
CA SER A 64 -6.55 6.47 2.37
C SER A 64 -5.56 5.45 2.91
N GLU A 65 -4.38 5.38 2.32
CA GLU A 65 -3.36 4.38 2.64
C GLU A 65 -1.96 5.01 2.66
N SER A 66 -1.09 4.50 3.52
CA SER A 66 0.33 4.80 3.55
C SER A 66 1.14 3.58 3.12
N HIS A 67 2.29 3.83 2.49
CA HIS A 67 3.12 2.77 1.92
C HIS A 67 4.60 3.01 2.24
N ALA A 68 5.37 1.92 2.32
CA ALA A 68 6.82 1.94 2.53
C ALA A 68 7.54 1.65 1.22
N GLY A 69 8.61 2.40 0.95
CA GLY A 69 9.38 2.31 -0.29
C GLY A 69 8.94 3.29 -1.39
N GLY A 70 9.76 3.55 -2.40
CA GLY A 70 9.45 4.60 -3.39
C GLY A 70 8.15 4.34 -4.16
N LEU A 71 7.71 5.28 -5.01
CA LEU A 71 6.57 5.08 -5.93
C LEU A 71 6.67 3.82 -6.83
N VAL A 72 7.82 3.15 -6.83
CA VAL A 72 8.20 2.03 -7.70
C VAL A 72 8.57 0.74 -6.94
N ALA A 73 8.69 0.72 -5.61
CA ALA A 73 9.16 -0.48 -4.91
C ALA A 73 8.65 -0.59 -3.46
N ASP A 74 7.75 -1.56 -3.21
CA ASP A 74 7.16 -1.88 -1.90
C ASP A 74 7.84 -3.09 -1.20
N ILE A 75 9.07 -3.48 -1.60
CA ILE A 75 9.68 -4.77 -1.20
C ILE A 75 10.48 -4.73 0.13
N ILE A 76 10.89 -3.57 0.63
CA ILE A 76 11.69 -3.49 1.86
C ILE A 76 10.89 -2.77 2.95
N PRO A 77 10.68 -3.41 4.14
CA PRO A 77 10.06 -2.74 5.27
C PRO A 77 10.95 -1.56 5.69
N GLY A 78 10.47 -0.36 5.39
CA GLY A 78 11.15 0.90 5.62
C GLY A 78 10.16 1.95 6.14
N PRO A 79 10.62 3.17 6.42
CA PRO A 79 9.73 4.26 6.82
C PRO A 79 8.68 4.55 5.72
N ILE A 80 7.53 5.10 6.12
CA ILE A 80 6.50 5.54 5.17
C ILE A 80 7.10 6.60 4.24
N THR A 81 6.95 6.39 2.95
CA THR A 81 7.59 7.16 1.87
C THR A 81 6.56 7.86 0.99
N TRP A 82 5.35 7.28 0.87
CA TRP A 82 4.25 7.88 0.12
C TRP A 82 2.88 7.49 0.67
N TYR A 83 1.90 8.28 0.27
CA TYR A 83 0.50 8.20 0.65
C TYR A 83 -0.37 8.13 -0.60
N SER A 84 -1.43 7.33 -0.53
CA SER A 84 -2.48 7.22 -1.53
C SER A 84 -3.78 7.71 -0.94
N MET A 85 -4.54 8.51 -1.68
CA MET A 85 -5.87 8.93 -1.24
C MET A 85 -6.85 8.87 -2.41
N THR A 86 -7.95 8.16 -2.20
CA THR A 86 -9.08 8.06 -3.13
C THR A 86 -10.25 8.84 -2.58
N TYR A 87 -10.80 9.74 -3.38
CA TYR A 87 -11.85 10.66 -2.97
C TYR A 87 -12.82 10.93 -4.12
N THR A 88 -13.98 11.47 -3.78
CA THR A 88 -14.96 12.00 -4.74
C THR A 88 -15.26 13.45 -4.41
N CYS A 89 -15.47 14.27 -5.44
CA CYS A 89 -15.83 15.67 -5.27
C CYS A 89 -17.30 15.78 -4.83
N GLY A 90 -17.59 16.68 -3.91
CA GLY A 90 -18.93 16.87 -3.37
C GLY A 90 -18.94 17.04 -1.86
N PRO A 91 -20.11 16.90 -1.21
CA PRO A 91 -20.25 17.11 0.22
C PRO A 91 -19.31 16.20 1.04
N SER A 92 -18.49 16.81 1.87
CA SER A 92 -17.67 16.09 2.85
C SER A 92 -18.55 15.52 3.96
N ASP A 93 -18.15 14.37 4.49
CA ASP A 93 -18.72 13.76 5.69
C ASP A 93 -18.07 14.27 6.99
N GLY A 94 -17.14 15.24 6.88
CA GLY A 94 -16.44 15.85 8.00
C GLY A 94 -15.41 14.94 8.66
N LYS A 95 -15.09 13.79 8.07
CA LYS A 95 -14.13 12.84 8.63
C LYS A 95 -12.75 13.03 8.01
N MET A 96 -11.75 13.13 8.89
CA MET A 96 -10.36 13.14 8.48
C MET A 96 -9.86 11.69 8.29
N PRO A 97 -9.20 11.36 7.18
CA PRO A 97 -8.63 10.03 6.98
C PRO A 97 -7.40 9.78 7.85
N ASP A 98 -7.17 8.50 8.15
CA ASP A 98 -6.14 8.01 9.08
C ASP A 98 -4.87 7.49 8.35
N PHE A 99 -4.91 7.34 7.02
CA PHE A 99 -3.78 6.84 6.20
C PHE A 99 -3.07 5.59 6.76
N LYS A 100 -3.86 4.55 7.04
CA LYS A 100 -3.35 3.28 7.55
C LYS A 100 -2.32 2.66 6.61
N PHE A 101 -1.33 1.98 7.17
CA PHE A 101 -0.31 1.30 6.38
C PHE A 101 -0.93 0.17 5.55
N GLY A 102 -0.81 0.25 4.23
CA GLY A 102 -1.36 -0.71 3.26
C GLY A 102 -0.35 -1.74 2.75
N GLY A 103 0.88 -1.75 3.28
CA GLY A 103 1.90 -2.74 2.92
C GLY A 103 1.66 -4.10 3.58
N GLU A 104 2.39 -5.12 3.12
CA GLU A 104 2.31 -6.46 3.71
C GLU A 104 2.68 -6.40 5.20
N HIS A 105 1.74 -6.80 6.05
CA HIS A 105 2.04 -7.04 7.46
C HIS A 105 2.95 -8.27 7.52
N TYR A 106 4.18 -8.08 8.00
CA TYR A 106 5.04 -9.21 8.36
C TYR A 106 4.36 -10.00 9.47
N SER A 107 3.67 -11.09 9.10
CA SER A 107 3.29 -12.11 10.07
C SER A 107 4.54 -12.89 10.40
N LEU A 108 4.96 -12.85 11.66
CA LEU A 108 6.01 -13.74 12.15
C LEU A 108 5.65 -15.17 11.73
N PRO A 109 6.59 -15.94 11.14
CA PRO A 109 6.35 -17.34 10.91
C PRO A 109 5.95 -17.99 12.25
N PRO A 110 4.97 -18.90 12.27
CA PRO A 110 4.56 -19.57 13.50
C PRO A 110 5.79 -20.16 14.19
N PRO A 111 5.88 -20.10 15.53
CA PRO A 111 7.03 -20.63 16.25
C PRO A 111 7.28 -22.06 15.80
N SER A 112 8.52 -22.31 15.34
CA SER A 112 8.94 -23.64 14.93
C SER A 112 8.60 -24.63 16.05
N PRO A 113 7.96 -25.78 15.76
CA PRO A 113 7.69 -26.78 16.78
C PRO A 113 9.00 -27.10 17.50
N ALA A 114 8.98 -27.04 18.83
CA ALA A 114 10.14 -27.35 19.65
C ALA A 114 10.73 -28.69 19.20
N PRO A 115 12.08 -28.82 19.09
CA PRO A 115 12.70 -30.07 18.71
C PRO A 115 12.20 -31.16 19.67
N VAL A 116 11.56 -32.18 19.12
CA VAL A 116 11.14 -33.36 19.87
C VAL A 116 12.43 -34.00 20.38
N VAL A 117 12.72 -33.82 21.66
CA VAL A 117 13.82 -34.54 22.32
C VAL A 117 13.38 -35.99 22.42
N ILE A 118 13.70 -36.79 21.40
CA ILE A 118 13.55 -38.23 21.47
C ILE A 118 14.57 -38.72 22.50
N LYS A 119 14.12 -39.01 23.72
CA LYS A 119 14.90 -39.77 24.71
C LYS A 119 15.07 -41.19 24.18
N GLN A 120 16.02 -41.40 23.27
CA GLN A 120 16.41 -42.75 22.88
C GLN A 120 17.14 -43.37 24.08
N LYS A 121 16.47 -44.33 24.73
CA LYS A 121 17.10 -45.19 25.73
C LYS A 121 18.21 -45.96 25.01
N PRO A 122 19.49 -45.86 25.40
CA PRO A 122 20.53 -46.66 24.78
C PRO A 122 20.19 -48.13 24.98
N THR A 123 19.99 -48.84 23.87
CA THR A 123 19.78 -50.29 23.86
C THR A 123 21.15 -50.91 23.68
N THR A 124 21.61 -51.66 24.68
CA THR A 124 22.93 -52.28 24.63
C THR A 124 22.78 -53.65 23.97
N THR A 125 23.32 -53.81 22.77
CA THR A 125 23.40 -55.10 22.10
C THR A 125 24.70 -55.79 22.49
N ASN A 126 24.60 -56.98 23.09
CA ASN A 126 25.77 -57.85 23.27
C ASN A 126 25.73 -58.98 22.24
N CYS A 127 26.80 -59.11 21.48
CA CYS A 127 26.99 -60.18 20.52
C CYS A 127 28.08 -61.13 21.02
N THR A 128 27.79 -62.44 20.99
CA THR A 128 28.78 -63.48 21.27
C THR A 128 28.97 -64.34 20.02
N THR A 129 30.24 -64.64 19.73
CA THR A 129 30.64 -65.44 18.56
C THR A 129 31.04 -66.83 19.03
N TYR A 130 30.42 -67.86 18.46
CA TYR A 130 30.79 -69.25 18.71
C TYR A 130 30.98 -69.99 17.38
N GLY A 131 32.24 -70.36 17.08
CA GLY A 131 32.61 -70.90 15.76
C GLY A 131 32.30 -69.90 14.64
N ASN A 132 31.56 -70.35 13.62
CA ASN A 132 31.13 -69.52 12.49
C ASN A 132 29.74 -68.87 12.68
N SER A 133 29.19 -68.87 13.89
CA SER A 133 27.88 -68.25 14.18
C SER A 133 28.00 -67.12 15.18
N VAL A 134 27.35 -66.00 14.88
CA VAL A 134 27.24 -64.82 15.76
C VAL A 134 25.80 -64.74 16.27
N THR A 135 25.62 -64.69 17.58
CA THR A 135 24.31 -64.45 18.22
C THR A 135 24.33 -63.13 18.96
N CYS A 136 23.35 -62.27 18.71
CA CYS A 136 23.24 -60.95 19.34
C CYS A 136 21.93 -60.82 20.13
N ASN A 137 22.04 -60.38 21.38
CA ASN A 137 20.89 -60.09 22.25
C ASN A 137 20.85 -58.60 22.61
N ASN A 138 19.64 -58.00 22.55
CA ASN A 138 19.37 -56.61 22.91
C ASN A 138 18.78 -56.54 24.33
N TYR A 139 19.27 -55.63 25.18
CA TYR A 139 18.79 -55.37 26.56
C TYR A 139 18.27 -53.94 26.76
#